data_AF-A0A932G611-F1
#
_entry.id   AF-A0A932G611-F1
#
_cell.length_a   1.000
_cell.length_b   1.000
_cell.length_c   1.000
_cell.angle_alpha   90.00
_cell.angle_beta   90.00
_cell.angle_gamma   90.00
#
_symmetry.space_group_name_H-M   'P 1'
#
loop_
_entity.id
_entity.type
_entity.pdbx_description
1 polymer ?
#
loop_
_entity_poly.entity_id
_entity_poly.type
_entity_poly.pdbx_seq_one_letter_code
_entity_poly.pdbx_strand_id
1 'polypeptide(L)' 'MKMTFTLPDPLARRFQEAYPQEEQSRVVAGLLAQKLRVADDELAKACRGANRLERVAEDMKDWEQLNLHDA' A
#
# COMPACT_ATOMS: atom_id res chain seq x y z
N MET A 1 -5.81 5.91 16.88
CA MET A 1 -5.34 4.57 17.29
C MET A 1 -3.94 4.71 17.88
N LYS A 2 -3.61 3.99 18.97
CA LYS A 2 -2.25 4.00 19.54
C LYS A 2 -1.58 2.66 19.24
N MET A 3 -0.34 2.71 18.76
CA MET A 3 0.46 1.52 18.44
C MET A 3 1.82 1.68 19.11
N THR A 4 2.43 0.56 19.48
CA THR A 4 3.77 0.54 20.09
C THR A 4 4.66 -0.33 19.21
N PHE A 5 5.83 0.19 18.87
CA PHE A 5 6.80 -0.48 18.02
C PHE A 5 8.09 -0.68 18.80
N THR A 6 8.75 -1.80 18.53
CA THR A 6 10.10 -2.04 19.03
C THR A 6 11.08 -1.77 17.90
N LEU A 7 12.08 -0.93 18.17
CA LEU A 7 13.16 -0.62 17.25
C LEU A 7 14.48 -1.17 17.82
N PRO A 8 15.42 -1.61 16.98
CA PRO A 8 16.77 -1.92 17.43
C PRO A 8 17.40 -0.71 18.13
N ASP A 9 18.08 -0.92 19.25
CA ASP A 9 18.64 0.16 20.08
C ASP A 9 19.47 1.20 19.31
N PRO A 10 20.35 0.82 18.36
CA PRO A 10 21.12 1.80 17.60
C PRO A 10 20.23 2.71 16.74
N LEU A 11 19.12 2.18 16.22
CA LEU A 11 18.16 2.93 15.43
C LEU A 11 17.29 3.81 16.32
N ALA A 12 16.84 3.29 17.47
CA ALA A 12 16.04 4.04 18.43
C ALA A 12 16.79 5.28 18.94
N ARG A 13 18.07 5.15 19.29
CA ARG A 13 18.91 6.28 19.72
C ARG A 13 19.03 7.35 18.64
N ARG A 14 19.41 6.95 17.43
CA ARG A 14 19.54 7.87 16.29
C ARG A 14 18.22 8.59 15.99
N PHE A 15 17.10 7.87 16.10
CA PHE A 15 15.78 8.44 15.88
C PHE A 15 15.40 9.47 16.95
N GLN A 16 15.69 9.17 18.23
CA GLN A 16 15.44 10.09 19.34
C GLN A 16 16.34 11.33 19.31
N GLU A 17 17.59 11.19 18.88
CA GLU A 17 18.53 12.30 18.70
C GLU A 17 18.11 13.21 17.54
N ALA A 18 17.56 12.63 16.46
CA ALA A 18 17.17 13.37 15.27
C ALA A 18 15.83 14.10 15.40
N TYR A 19 14.91 13.59 16.22
CA TYR A 19 13.53 14.09 16.28
C TYR A 19 13.04 14.30 17.71
N PRO A 20 12.52 15.50 18.04
CA PRO A 20 11.85 15.77 19.31
C PRO A 20 10.69 14.79 19.56
N GLN A 21 10.44 14.44 20.82
CA GLN A 21 9.43 13.44 21.21
C GLN A 21 8.03 13.72 20.62
N GLU A 22 7.65 14.99 20.52
CA GLU A 22 6.36 15.44 19.97
C GLU A 22 6.23 15.17 18.47
N GLU A 23 7.34 15.14 17.74
CA GLU A 23 7.38 14.94 16.30
C GLU A 23 7.57 13.47 15.91
N GLN A 24 8.14 12.64 16.79
CA GLN A 24 8.46 11.25 16.51
C GLN A 24 7.27 10.46 15.95
N SER A 25 6.09 10.61 16.55
CA SER A 25 4.89 9.91 16.07
C SER A 25 4.45 10.39 14.69
N ARG A 26 4.59 11.70 14.40
CA ARG A 26 4.29 12.29 13.09
C ARG A 26 5.27 11.79 12.02
N VAL A 27 6.55 11.69 12.35
CA VAL A 27 7.59 11.17 11.44
C VAL A 27 7.31 9.71 11.09
N VAL A 28 7.06 8.86 12.10
CA VAL A 28 6.73 7.44 11.86
C VAL A 28 5.46 7.30 11.03
N ALA A 29 4.41 8.07 11.34
CA ALA A 29 3.18 8.06 10.57
C ALA A 29 3.41 8.47 9.10
N GLY A 30 4.23 9.49 8.85
CA GLY A 30 4.60 9.92 7.50
C GLY A 30 5.35 8.85 6.72
N LEU A 31 6.32 8.18 7.35
CA LEU A 31 7.07 7.08 6.74
C LEU A 31 6.17 5.87 6.41
N LEU A 32 5.24 5.53 7.32
CA LEU A 32 4.26 4.47 7.08
C LEU A 32 3.33 4.81 5.91
N ALA A 33 2.78 6.02 5.89
CA ALA A 33 1.93 6.49 4.80
C ALA A 33 2.64 6.45 3.44
N GLN A 34 3.91 6.86 3.40
CA GLN A 34 4.73 6.78 2.19
C GLN A 34 4.92 5.33 1.74
N LYS A 35 5.22 4.41 2.66
CA LYS A 35 5.42 2.99 2.32
C LYS A 35 4.14 2.33 1.82
N LEU A 36 3.01 2.60 2.46
CA LEU A 36 1.71 2.09 2.02
C LEU A 36 1.35 2.62 0.63
N ARG A 37 1.54 3.92 0.39
CA ARG A 37 1.29 4.51 -0.94
C ARG A 37 2.13 3.86 -2.03
N VAL A 38 3.41 3.59 -1.79
CA VAL A 38 4.26 2.89 -2.76
C VAL A 38 3.71 1.50 -3.07
N ALA A 39 3.28 0.74 -2.06
CA ALA A 39 2.68 -0.58 -2.26
C ALA A 39 1.36 -0.50 -3.06
N ASP A 40 0.52 0.50 -2.78
CA ASP A 40 -0.71 0.74 -3.52
C ASP A 40 -0.44 1.11 -4.98
N ASP A 41 0.55 1.97 -5.23
CA ASP A 41 0.95 2.39 -6.58
C ASP A 41 1.52 1.21 -7.39
N GLU A 42 2.32 0.35 -6.75
CA GLU A 42 2.85 -0.89 -7.35
C GLU A 42 1.72 -1.88 -7.68
N LEU A 43 0.77 -2.08 -6.75
CA LEU A 43 -0.41 -2.91 -6.99
C LEU A 43 -1.24 -2.36 -8.15
N ALA A 44 -1.56 -1.06 -8.14
CA ALA A 44 -2.33 -0.43 -9.20
C ALA A 44 -1.60 -0.53 -10.56
N LYS A 45 -0.28 -0.43 -10.58
CA LYS A 45 0.53 -0.64 -11.78
C LYS A 45 0.42 -2.09 -12.28
N ALA A 46 0.50 -3.08 -11.38
CA ALA A 46 0.33 -4.48 -11.73
C ALA A 46 -1.08 -4.76 -12.30
N CYS A 47 -2.13 -4.24 -11.67
CA CYS A 47 -3.50 -4.34 -12.20
C CYS A 47 -3.64 -3.72 -13.59
N ARG A 48 -3.10 -2.51 -13.81
CA ARG A 48 -3.09 -1.88 -15.14
C ARG A 48 -2.27 -2.67 -16.17
N GLY A 49 -1.31 -3.48 -15.74
CA GLY A 49 -0.59 -4.41 -16.61
C GLY A 49 -1.46 -5.62 -16.96
N ALA A 50 -2.06 -6.24 -15.96
CA ALA A 50 -2.94 -7.39 -16.12
C ALA A 50 -4.13 -7.08 -17.04
N ASN A 51 -4.76 -5.91 -16.89
CA ASN A 51 -5.88 -5.49 -17.73
C ASN A 51 -5.53 -5.28 -19.22
N ARG A 52 -4.24 -5.27 -19.59
CA ARG A 52 -3.80 -5.21 -20.99
C ARG A 52 -3.52 -6.59 -21.59
N LEU A 53 -3.58 -7.65 -20.78
CA LEU A 53 -3.41 -9.01 -21.28
C LEU A 53 -4.69 -9.42 -22.00
N GLU A 54 -4.58 -9.84 -23.25
CA GLU A 54 -5.73 -10.26 -24.08
C GLU A 54 -6.57 -11.33 -23.37
N ARG A 55 -5.91 -12.32 -22.76
CA ARG A 55 -6.57 -13.35 -21.96
C ARG A 55 -7.44 -12.79 -20.83
N VAL A 56 -6.99 -11.74 -20.14
CA VAL A 56 -7.77 -11.11 -19.06
C VAL A 56 -8.98 -10.36 -19.63
N ALA A 57 -8.84 -9.75 -20.81
CA ALA A 57 -9.96 -9.11 -21.50
C ALA A 57 -11.00 -10.11 -22.00
N GLU A 58 -10.56 -11.27 -22.50
CA GLU A 58 -11.41 -12.39 -22.89
C GLU A 58 -12.18 -12.95 -21.68
N ASP A 59 -11.46 -13.26 -20.60
CA ASP A 59 -12.07 -13.72 -19.35
C ASP A 59 -13.11 -12.70 -18.82
N MET A 60 -12.79 -11.39 -18.85
CA MET A 60 -13.72 -10.34 -18.41
C MET A 60 -14.99 -10.28 -19.27
N LYS A 61 -14.85 -10.43 -20.59
CA LYS A 61 -15.96 -10.44 -21.54
C LYS A 61 -16.89 -11.64 -21.32
N ASP A 62 -16.34 -12.79 -20.95
CA ASP A 62 -17.12 -13.97 -20.59
C ASP A 62 -17.86 -13.76 -19.27
N TRP A 63 -17.21 -13.15 -18.28
CA TRP A 63 -17.85 -12.76 -17.00
C TRP A 63 -18.98 -11.73 -17.17
N GLU A 64 -18.79 -10.70 -17.99
CA GLU A 64 -19.81 -9.68 -18.26
C GLU A 64 -21.05 -10.26 -18.96
N GLN A 65 -20.86 -11.24 -19.85
CA GLN A 65 -21.96 -11.94 -20.52
C GLN A 65 -22.83 -12.76 -19.56
N LEU A 66 -22.23 -13.34 -18.52
CA LEU A 66 -22.98 -14.07 -17.49
C LEU A 66 -23.89 -13.13 -16.68
N ASN A 67 -23.41 -11.93 -16.34
CA ASN A 67 -24.21 -10.93 -15.61
C ASN A 67 -25.38 -10.37 -16.42
N LEU A 68 -25.28 -10.34 -17.75
CA LEU A 68 -26.36 -9.89 -18.63
C LEU A 68 -27.48 -10.92 -18.79
N HIS A 69 -27.25 -12.18 -18.42
CA HIS A 69 -28.22 -13.27 -18.54
C HIS A 69 -29.10 -13.44 -17.28
N ASP A 70 -28.76 -12.76 -16.19
CA ASP A 70 -29.47 -12.76 -14.90
C ASP A 70 -30.33 -11.49 -14.66
N ALA A 71 -30.51 -10.64 -15.67
CA ALA A 71 -31.28 -9.38 -15.62
C ALA A 71 -32.59 -9.42 -16.42
#